data_AF-A0A1G2IEK4-F1
#
_entry.id   AF-A0A1G2IEK4-F1
#
_cell.length_a   1.000
_cell.length_b   1.000
_cell.length_c   1.000
_cell.angle_alpha   90.00
_cell.angle_beta   90.00
_cell.angle_gamma   90.00
#
_symmetry.space_group_name_H-M   'P 1'
#
loop_
_entity.id
_entity.type
_entity.pdbx_description
1 polymer ?
#
loop_
_entity_poly.entity_id
_entity_poly.type
_entity_poly.pdbx_seq_one_letter_code
_entity_poly.pdbx_strand_id
1 'polypeptide(L)' 'MEIQLLPFFAKLILRLNPFNRLLVMCRGYSEDYENLTELVWEDDKNLEFYDKETYPEFQFWFL' A
#
# COMPACT_ATOMS: atom_id res chain seq x y z
N MET A 1 9.42 -6.57 -9.03
CA MET A 1 9.07 -7.91 -8.52
C MET A 1 7.82 -7.72 -7.69
N GLU A 2 6.70 -8.28 -8.10
CA GLU A 2 5.42 -8.12 -7.41
C GLU A 2 5.39 -9.09 -6.24
N ILE A 3 5.44 -8.57 -5.02
CA ILE A 3 5.30 -9.35 -3.79
C ILE A 3 4.00 -8.91 -3.12
N GLN A 4 3.05 -9.83 -2.99
CA GLN A 4 1.83 -9.58 -2.24
C GLN A 4 2.16 -9.33 -0.77
N LEU A 5 1.64 -8.24 -0.22
CA LEU A 5 1.84 -7.85 1.15
C LEU A 5 0.58 -8.12 1.97
N LEU A 6 0.77 -8.66 3.17
CA LEU A 6 -0.28 -8.60 4.18
C LEU A 6 -0.43 -7.15 4.66
N PRO A 7 -1.66 -6.72 5.02
CA PRO A 7 -1.96 -5.40 5.57
C PRO A 7 -0.98 -4.93 6.65
N PHE A 8 -0.61 -5.85 7.55
CA PHE A 8 0.34 -5.58 8.63
C PHE A 8 1.71 -5.14 8.09
N PHE A 9 2.24 -5.86 7.10
CA PHE A 9 3.54 -5.54 6.51
C PHE A 9 3.45 -4.32 5.60
N ALA A 10 2.34 -4.12 4.89
CA ALA A 10 2.12 -2.90 4.10
C ALA A 10 2.20 -1.65 4.97
N LYS A 11 1.47 -1.63 6.09
CA LYS A 11 1.51 -0.50 7.04
C LYS A 11 2.89 -0.32 7.69
N LEU A 12 3.55 -1.43 8.02
CA LEU A 12 4.88 -1.38 8.63
C LEU A 12 5.94 -0.83 7.67
N ILE A 13 5.95 -1.32 6.43
CA ILE A 13 6.88 -0.87 5.38
C ILE A 13 6.61 0.59 5.05
N LEU A 14 5.34 0.97 4.85
CA LEU A 14 4.94 2.34 4.55
C LEU A 14 5.42 3.31 5.64
N ARG A 15 5.27 2.93 6.92
CA ARG A 15 5.75 3.72 8.06
C ARG A 15 7.27 3.81 8.16
N LEU A 16 7.96 2.72 7.84
CA LEU A 16 9.40 2.60 8.04
C LEU A 16 10.22 3.03 6.83
N ASN A 17 9.61 3.34 5.69
CA ASN A 17 10.29 3.64 4.42
C ASN A 17 11.10 4.95 4.50
N PRO A 18 12.39 4.92 4.89
CA PRO A 18 13.15 6.14 5.16
C PRO A 18 13.86 6.67 3.91
N PHE A 19 13.90 5.86 2.86
CA PHE A 19 14.70 6.08 1.64
C PHE A 19 13.84 6.18 0.39
N ASN A 20 12.50 6.07 0.51
CA ASN A 20 11.56 6.05 -0.63
C ASN A 20 11.97 5.11 -1.77
N ARG A 21 12.75 4.06 -1.46
CA ARG A 21 13.15 3.02 -2.43
C ARG A 21 12.12 1.92 -2.57
N LEU A 22 11.15 1.91 -1.65
CA LEU A 22 10.09 0.93 -1.55
C LEU A 22 8.78 1.64 -1.83
N LEU A 23 8.01 1.15 -2.79
CA LEU A 23 6.67 1.64 -3.07
C LEU A 23 5.68 0.61 -2.55
N VAL A 24 4.74 1.05 -1.72
CA VAL A 24 3.62 0.22 -1.29
C VAL A 24 2.46 0.59 -2.18
N MET A 25 2.04 -0.34 -3.03
CA MET A 25 0.90 -0.14 -3.92
C MET A 25 -0.36 -0.76 -3.31
N CYS A 26 -1.52 -0.17 -3.55
CA CYS A 26 -2.81 -0.67 -3.11
C CYS A 26 -3.81 -0.64 -4.26
N ARG A 27 -4.61 -1.69 -4.38
CA ARG A 27 -5.76 -1.73 -5.30
C ARG A 27 -7.02 -1.30 -4.55
N GLY A 28 -7.97 -0.66 -5.23
CA GLY A 28 -9.22 -0.20 -4.60
C GLY A 28 -9.08 1.15 -3.90
N TYR A 29 -7.96 1.84 -4.10
CA TYR A 29 -7.65 3.11 -3.47
C TYR A 29 -7.80 4.28 -4.45
N SER A 30 -8.49 5.34 -4.00
CA SER A 30 -8.69 6.62 -4.72
C SER A 30 -9.44 6.50 -6.05
N GLU A 31 -10.75 6.23 -6.04
CA GLU A 31 -11.67 6.10 -7.21
C GLU A 31 -11.26 5.07 -8.29
N ASP A 32 -10.01 4.59 -8.25
CA ASP A 32 -9.38 3.62 -9.13
C ASP A 32 -9.47 2.24 -8.47
N TYR A 33 -10.57 1.55 -8.78
CA TYR A 33 -10.81 0.17 -8.33
C TYR A 33 -10.05 -0.87 -9.18
N GLU A 34 -9.56 -0.45 -10.36
CA GLU A 34 -8.89 -1.35 -11.31
C GLU A 34 -7.37 -1.26 -11.22
N ASN A 35 -6.82 -0.08 -10.93
CA ASN A 35 -5.39 0.17 -10.93
C ASN A 35 -4.77 0.05 -9.53
N LEU A 36 -3.46 -0.18 -9.52
CA LEU A 36 -2.63 -0.11 -8.32
C LEU A 36 -2.18 1.33 -8.12
N THR A 37 -2.51 1.89 -6.95
CA THR A 37 -2.17 3.26 -6.57
C THR A 37 -1.08 3.22 -5.51
N GLU A 38 -0.07 4.10 -5.63
CA GLU A 38 0.97 4.25 -4.62
C GLU A 38 0.39 4.82 -3.34
N LEU A 39 0.73 4.20 -2.21
CA LEU A 39 0.48 4.72 -0.88
C LEU A 39 1.69 5.49 -0.38
N VAL A 40 1.43 6.66 0.20
CA VAL A 40 2.41 7.55 0.82
C VAL A 40 2.05 7.72 2.28
N TRP A 41 3.02 7.51 3.18
CA TRP A 41 2.77 7.54 4.61
C TRP A 41 2.12 8.84 5.11
N GLU A 42 2.49 9.99 4.54
CA GLU A 42 1.98 11.29 4.97
C GLU A 42 0.45 11.41 4.81
N ASP A 43 -0.06 10.93 3.67
CA ASP A 43 -1.47 11.01 3.30
C ASP A 43 -2.25 9.78 3.78
N ASP A 44 -1.64 8.60 3.74
CA ASP A 44 -2.35 7.30 3.83
C ASP A 44 -2.20 6.58 5.17
N LYS A 45 -1.50 7.15 6.15
CA LYS A 45 -1.33 6.54 7.49
C LYS A 45 -2.63 6.19 8.20
N ASN A 46 -3.73 6.87 7.84
CA ASN A 46 -5.04 6.73 8.46
C ASN A 46 -5.95 5.73 7.74
N LEU A 47 -5.53 5.15 6.61
CA LEU A 47 -6.32 4.14 5.92
C LEU A 47 -6.53 2.90 6.81
N GLU A 48 -7.68 2.26 6.65
CA GLU A 48 -7.99 0.99 7.32
C GLU A 48 -7.40 -0.19 6.54
N PHE A 49 -6.09 -0.39 6.61
CA PHE A 49 -5.38 -1.45 5.87
C PHE A 49 -5.98 -2.87 6.02
N TYR A 50 -6.70 -3.14 7.12
CA TYR A 50 -7.30 -4.44 7.39
C TYR A 50 -8.69 -4.63 6.77
N ASP A 51 -9.29 -3.56 6.25
CA ASP A 51 -10.53 -3.64 5.50
C ASP A 51 -10.26 -4.22 4.11
N LYS A 52 -10.61 -5.50 3.94
CA LYS A 52 -10.43 -6.23 2.69
C LYS A 52 -11.50 -5.88 1.65
N GLU A 53 -12.61 -5.25 2.04
CA GLU A 53 -13.64 -4.82 1.10
C GLU A 53 -13.17 -3.57 0.34
N THR A 54 -12.60 -2.60 1.07
CA THR A 54 -12.07 -1.37 0.47
C THR A 54 -10.64 -1.54 -0.08
N TYR A 55 -9.78 -2.30 0.61
CA TYR A 55 -8.38 -2.51 0.24
C TYR A 55 -8.08 -4.00 0.02
N PRO A 56 -8.55 -4.56 -1.12
CA PRO A 56 -8.46 -6.00 -1.38
C PRO A 56 -7.03 -6.50 -1.57
N GLU A 57 -6.10 -5.65 -2.02
CA GLU A 57 -4.75 -6.09 -2.40
C GLU A 57 -3.70 -5.02 -2.14
N PHE A 58 -2.62 -5.43 -1.45
CA PHE A 58 -1.41 -4.63 -1.28
C PHE A 58 -0.24 -5.31 -1.99
N GLN A 59 0.56 -4.51 -2.68
CA GLN A 59 1.78 -4.96 -3.34
C GLN A 59 2.98 -4.14 -2.91
N PHE A 60 4.13 -4.78 -3.00
CA PHE A 60 5.43 -4.17 -2.78
C PHE A 60 6.19 -4.04 -4.09
N TRP A 61 6.64 -2.84 -4.41
CA TRP A 61 7.48 -2.57 -5.57
C TRP A 61 8.80 -1.97 -5.10
N PHE A 62 9.90 -2.40 -5.73
CA PHE A 62 11.24 -1.88 -5.47
C PHE A 62 11.66 -1.05 -6.68
N LEU A 63 12.17 0.17 -6.45
CA LEU A 63 12.71 1.06 -7.49
C LEU A 63 14.12 0.65 -7.93
#